data_AF-A0AAW3YN53-F1
#
_entry.id   AF-A0AAW3YN53-F1
#
_cell.length_a   1.000
_cell.length_b   1.000
_cell.length_c   1.000
_cell.angle_alpha   90.00
_cell.angle_beta   90.00
_cell.angle_gamma   90.00
#
_symmetry.space_group_name_H-M   'P 1'
#
loop_
_entity.id
_entity.type
_entity.pdbx_description
1 polymer ?
#
loop_
_entity_poly.entity_id
_entity_poly.type
_entity_poly.pdbx_seq_one_letter_code
_entity_poly.pdbx_strand_id
1 'polypeptide(L)'
;MSVNTETAPAQGQTAVLEKESVYASLFDKINLTPASRLGDINDFLDDAALSDAPAGERLTAAMQVFMDCIRQSGKTVEKLDKTLIDHHIAELDYQISRQLDAVMHHPEFQKVESLWRGLKQLVDSTDYRQNVKTEILDVSKDDLRQDFEDAPELIQSGLYWHTYTAEYDTPGGEPIGSVISAYEFDASPQDVALLRNISGVSAAAHMPFIGAVGPAFFLKESMEEVAAIKDIGNYFDRAEYIKWKSFRDTDDARYIGLVMPRVLGRLPYGPDTVPVRSFNYVEQVKGPDHEKYLWTSASFSFASNMVKSFINNGWCVQIRGPQAGGAVKDLPIHLYDLGTGNQVKIPSEVMIPETREFEFASLGFIPLSYYKNRDYACFFSANSAQKPALYDTADATANSRINARLPYIFLLSRIAHYLKLVQRENIGTTKDRRLLELELNTWVRGLVTEMTDPGDELQASHPLRDAKVVVEDIEDNPGFFRVKLYAVPHFQVEGMDVNLSLVSQMPKAK
;
A
#
# COMPACT_ATOMS: atom_id res chain seq x y z
N MET A 1 -6.03 -83.81 16.70
CA MET A 1 -7.25 -84.65 16.77
C MET A 1 -8.33 -83.82 17.43
N SER A 2 -9.36 -83.49 16.64
CA SER A 2 -10.69 -83.02 17.05
C SER A 2 -11.38 -84.12 17.87
N VAL A 3 -12.46 -83.90 18.64
CA VAL A 3 -13.76 -83.32 18.27
C VAL A 3 -14.52 -82.96 19.56
N ASN A 4 -15.20 -81.81 19.60
CA ASN A 4 -16.21 -81.44 20.61
C ASN A 4 -17.55 -81.20 19.86
N THR A 5 -18.57 -82.06 20.07
CA THR A 5 -19.74 -81.92 20.98
C THR A 5 -20.73 -80.82 20.54
N GLU A 6 -21.90 -81.22 20.01
CA GLU A 6 -23.23 -81.22 20.68
C GLU A 6 -23.93 -79.85 20.57
N THR A 7 -25.24 -79.63 20.45
CA THR A 7 -26.51 -80.40 20.42
C THR A 7 -27.59 -79.43 19.89
N ALA A 8 -28.61 -79.93 19.19
CA ALA A 8 -29.85 -79.20 18.83
C ALA A 8 -30.95 -79.49 19.90
N PRO A 9 -32.22 -79.04 19.75
CA PRO A 9 -32.84 -77.73 19.47
C PRO A 9 -33.94 -77.35 20.51
N ALA A 10 -34.41 -76.08 20.58
CA ALA A 10 -35.78 -75.74 21.02
C ALA A 10 -36.13 -74.24 20.83
N GLN A 11 -37.38 -73.99 20.42
CA GLN A 11 -38.02 -72.67 20.25
C GLN A 11 -38.19 -71.89 21.57
N GLY A 12 -38.13 -70.55 21.50
CA GLY A 12 -38.47 -69.61 22.57
C GLY A 12 -38.77 -68.21 22.01
N GLN A 13 -39.79 -67.55 22.55
CA GLN A 13 -40.58 -66.46 21.97
C GLN A 13 -40.01 -65.03 22.09
N THR A 14 -40.49 -64.17 21.18
CA THR A 14 -40.79 -62.72 21.30
C THR A 14 -39.73 -61.74 21.81
N ALA A 15 -39.36 -60.81 20.93
CA ALA A 15 -39.49 -59.38 21.22
C ALA A 15 -40.05 -58.67 19.98
N VAL A 16 -41.25 -58.14 20.11
CA VAL A 16 -41.86 -57.19 19.17
C VAL A 16 -40.94 -55.97 19.12
N LEU A 17 -40.37 -55.66 17.95
CA LEU A 17 -39.74 -54.36 17.71
C LEU A 17 -40.84 -53.31 17.46
N GLU A 18 -41.62 -53.02 18.50
CA GLU A 18 -42.33 -51.76 18.60
C GLU A 18 -41.37 -50.76 19.23
N LYS A 19 -40.78 -49.96 18.37
CA LYS A 19 -40.69 -48.50 18.53
C LYS A 19 -40.24 -47.98 17.19
N GLU A 20 -41.14 -47.28 16.51
CA GLU A 20 -40.80 -46.33 15.45
C GLU A 20 -39.48 -45.67 15.85
N SER A 21 -38.43 -45.91 15.09
CA SER A 21 -37.19 -45.17 15.27
C SER A 21 -37.57 -43.69 15.30
N VAL A 22 -37.10 -42.93 16.30
CA VAL A 22 -37.35 -41.48 16.40
C VAL A 22 -37.08 -40.80 15.06
N TYR A 23 -36.12 -41.35 14.30
CA TYR A 23 -35.83 -41.03 12.91
C TYR A 23 -37.01 -41.22 11.97
N ALA A 24 -37.63 -42.41 11.90
CA ALA A 24 -38.78 -42.69 11.04
C ALA A 24 -40.01 -41.84 11.42
N SER A 25 -40.26 -41.66 12.72
CA SER A 25 -41.36 -40.82 13.23
C SER A 25 -41.20 -39.33 12.90
N LEU A 26 -39.95 -38.83 12.81
CA LEU A 26 -39.65 -37.46 12.36
C LEU A 26 -39.93 -37.28 10.87
N PHE A 27 -39.53 -38.24 10.04
CA PHE A 27 -39.77 -38.20 8.59
C PHE A 27 -41.27 -38.28 8.24
N ASP A 28 -42.03 -39.12 8.95
CA ASP A 28 -43.49 -39.24 8.78
C ASP A 28 -44.24 -37.94 9.14
N LYS A 29 -43.77 -37.19 10.15
CA LYS A 29 -44.35 -35.89 10.51
C LYS A 29 -44.16 -34.80 9.45
N ILE A 30 -43.18 -34.98 8.56
CA ILE A 30 -42.81 -34.00 7.53
C ILE A 30 -43.27 -34.49 6.13
N ASN A 31 -44.01 -35.60 6.05
CA ASN A 31 -44.45 -36.24 4.79
C ASN A 31 -43.29 -36.55 3.82
N LEU A 32 -42.13 -36.97 4.34
CA LEU A 32 -40.97 -37.34 3.54
C LEU A 32 -40.59 -38.79 3.84
N THR A 33 -40.23 -39.55 2.81
CA THR A 33 -39.67 -40.89 3.00
C THR A 33 -38.14 -40.79 3.16
N PRO A 34 -37.55 -41.34 4.23
CA PRO A 34 -36.11 -41.34 4.39
C PRO A 34 -35.46 -42.15 3.26
N ALA A 35 -34.31 -41.70 2.76
CA ALA A 35 -33.60 -42.40 1.72
C ALA A 35 -33.11 -43.78 2.22
N SER A 36 -33.28 -44.80 1.39
CA SER A 36 -32.94 -46.19 1.74
C SER A 36 -31.43 -46.46 1.73
N ARG A 37 -30.64 -45.61 1.06
CA ARG A 37 -29.18 -45.63 1.05
C ARG A 37 -28.66 -44.22 0.78
N LEU A 38 -27.71 -43.77 1.60
CA LEU A 38 -26.98 -42.52 1.37
C LEU A 38 -25.71 -42.79 0.56
N GLY A 39 -25.38 -41.85 -0.35
CA GLY A 39 -24.07 -41.75 -1.00
C GLY A 39 -22.98 -41.25 -0.05
N ASP A 40 -21.83 -40.84 -0.57
CA ASP A 40 -20.82 -40.17 0.26
C ASP A 40 -21.36 -38.80 0.69
N ILE A 41 -21.23 -38.45 1.97
CA ILE A 41 -21.66 -37.14 2.47
C ILE A 41 -20.86 -36.03 1.78
N ASN A 42 -19.63 -36.33 1.32
CA ASN A 42 -18.81 -35.40 0.55
C ASN A 42 -19.41 -35.01 -0.81
N ASP A 43 -20.34 -35.81 -1.36
CA ASP A 43 -21.02 -35.48 -2.62
C ASP A 43 -21.92 -34.23 -2.47
N PHE A 44 -22.31 -33.89 -1.23
CA PHE A 44 -23.12 -32.70 -0.91
C PHE A 44 -22.28 -31.44 -0.65
N LEU A 45 -20.95 -31.49 -0.84
CA LEU A 45 -20.08 -30.30 -0.76
C LEU A 45 -20.23 -29.38 -1.98
N ASP A 46 -20.76 -29.89 -3.10
CA ASP A 46 -21.07 -29.10 -4.29
C ASP A 46 -22.50 -28.54 -4.21
N ASP A 47 -22.63 -27.21 -4.25
CA ASP A 47 -23.91 -26.51 -4.22
C ASP A 47 -24.85 -26.94 -5.36
N ALA A 48 -24.32 -27.28 -6.53
CA ALA A 48 -25.13 -27.75 -7.65
C ALA A 48 -25.70 -29.15 -7.37
N ALA A 49 -24.85 -30.07 -6.89
CA ALA A 49 -25.25 -31.42 -6.51
C ALA A 49 -26.25 -31.42 -5.34
N LEU A 50 -26.08 -30.52 -4.37
CA LEU A 50 -27.01 -30.31 -3.27
C LEU A 50 -28.37 -29.78 -3.76
N SER A 51 -28.40 -28.91 -4.77
CA SER A 51 -29.67 -28.39 -5.32
C SER A 51 -30.46 -29.46 -6.05
N ASP A 52 -29.77 -30.29 -6.84
CA ASP A 52 -30.36 -31.33 -7.68
C ASP A 52 -30.82 -32.57 -6.87
N ALA A 53 -30.31 -32.75 -5.65
CA ALA A 53 -30.65 -33.89 -4.80
C ALA A 53 -32.12 -33.85 -4.30
N PRO A 54 -32.83 -35.00 -4.27
CA PRO A 54 -34.14 -35.12 -3.67
C PRO A 54 -34.18 -34.62 -2.23
N ALA A 55 -35.27 -33.96 -1.82
CA ALA A 55 -35.41 -33.42 -0.47
C ALA A 55 -35.28 -34.50 0.63
N GLY A 56 -35.75 -35.72 0.34
CA GLY A 56 -35.60 -36.88 1.24
C GLY A 56 -34.13 -37.22 1.49
N GLU A 57 -33.31 -37.33 0.45
CA GLU A 57 -31.88 -37.66 0.56
C GLU A 57 -31.10 -36.57 1.32
N ARG A 58 -31.35 -35.30 1.04
CA ARG A 58 -30.73 -34.17 1.76
C ARG A 58 -31.05 -34.18 3.24
N LEU A 59 -32.33 -34.38 3.58
CA LEU A 59 -32.76 -34.41 4.98
C LEU A 59 -32.16 -35.63 5.70
N THR A 60 -32.10 -36.78 5.02
CA THR A 60 -31.50 -38.01 5.55
C THR A 60 -30.01 -37.79 5.84
N ALA A 61 -29.28 -37.11 4.95
CA ALA A 61 -27.88 -36.73 5.11
C ALA A 61 -27.67 -35.79 6.30
N ALA A 62 -28.42 -34.68 6.33
CA ALA A 62 -28.31 -33.66 7.37
C ALA A 62 -28.62 -34.23 8.76
N MET A 63 -29.63 -35.09 8.86
CA MET A 63 -30.02 -35.70 10.13
C MET A 63 -29.00 -36.72 10.62
N GLN A 64 -28.31 -37.42 9.71
CA GLN A 64 -27.19 -38.29 10.08
C GLN A 64 -26.02 -37.49 10.67
N VAL A 65 -25.58 -36.42 9.99
CA VAL A 65 -24.52 -35.52 10.48
C VAL A 65 -24.90 -34.92 11.83
N PHE A 66 -26.14 -34.45 11.98
CA PHE A 66 -26.62 -33.87 13.23
C PHE A 66 -26.60 -34.87 14.40
N MET A 67 -27.04 -36.12 14.16
CA MET A 67 -27.00 -37.17 15.17
C MET A 67 -25.57 -37.54 15.56
N ASP A 68 -24.63 -37.52 14.61
CA ASP A 68 -23.21 -37.71 14.89
C ASP A 68 -22.62 -36.57 15.73
N CYS A 69 -22.96 -35.31 15.44
CA CYS A 69 -22.56 -34.16 16.26
C CYS A 69 -23.10 -34.26 17.69
N ILE A 70 -24.37 -34.66 17.87
CA ILE A 70 -24.97 -34.88 19.19
C ILE A 70 -24.21 -35.98 19.93
N ARG A 71 -23.93 -37.11 19.26
CA ARG A 71 -23.20 -38.25 19.83
C ARG A 71 -21.81 -37.86 20.30
N GLN A 72 -21.09 -37.04 19.53
CA GLN A 72 -19.76 -36.55 19.88
C GLN A 72 -19.79 -35.56 21.05
N SER A 73 -20.86 -34.77 21.19
CA SER A 73 -20.97 -33.77 22.27
C SER A 73 -21.14 -34.36 23.67
N GLY A 74 -21.59 -35.62 23.79
CA GLY A 74 -21.80 -36.32 25.05
C GLY A 74 -22.89 -35.73 25.97
N LYS A 75 -23.62 -34.71 25.53
CA LYS A 75 -24.70 -34.07 26.31
C LYS A 75 -26.02 -34.84 26.15
N THR A 76 -26.75 -35.01 27.25
CA THR A 76 -28.11 -35.56 27.21
C THR A 76 -29.06 -34.53 26.61
N VAL A 77 -29.57 -34.81 25.41
CA VAL A 77 -30.52 -33.94 24.71
C VAL A 77 -31.94 -34.25 25.19
N GLU A 78 -32.56 -33.31 25.90
CA GLU A 78 -33.95 -33.44 26.36
C GLU A 78 -34.96 -33.07 25.27
N LYS A 79 -34.59 -32.15 24.35
CA LYS A 79 -35.46 -31.68 23.28
C LYS A 79 -34.67 -31.25 22.04
N LEU A 80 -35.19 -31.61 20.87
CA LEU A 80 -34.68 -31.16 19.58
C LEU A 80 -35.32 -29.81 19.24
N ASP A 81 -34.68 -28.72 19.66
CA ASP A 81 -35.13 -27.36 19.38
C ASP A 81 -34.19 -26.66 18.40
N LYS A 82 -34.71 -25.62 17.72
CA LYS A 82 -33.93 -24.76 16.82
C LYS A 82 -32.64 -24.25 17.48
N THR A 83 -32.70 -23.93 18.78
CA THR A 83 -31.56 -23.45 19.56
C THR A 83 -30.42 -24.46 19.65
N LEU A 84 -30.72 -25.77 19.64
CA LEU A 84 -29.70 -26.82 19.66
C LEU A 84 -28.97 -26.89 18.31
N ILE A 85 -29.72 -26.77 17.21
CA ILE A 85 -29.16 -26.71 15.86
C ILE A 85 -28.30 -25.46 15.72
N ASP A 86 -28.82 -24.29 16.10
CA ASP A 86 -28.10 -23.01 16.07
C ASP A 86 -26.80 -23.08 16.92
N HIS A 87 -26.82 -23.77 18.06
CA HIS A 87 -25.63 -23.97 18.90
C HIS A 87 -24.55 -24.81 18.20
N HIS A 88 -24.93 -25.91 17.55
CA HIS A 88 -23.98 -26.75 16.81
C HIS A 88 -23.44 -26.05 15.57
N ILE A 89 -24.28 -25.27 14.86
CA ILE A 89 -23.83 -24.42 13.75
C ILE A 89 -22.83 -23.38 14.26
N ALA A 90 -23.11 -22.70 15.38
CA ALA A 90 -22.19 -21.72 15.96
C ALA A 90 -20.85 -22.33 16.38
N GLU A 91 -20.84 -23.57 16.89
CA GLU A 91 -19.62 -24.29 17.22
C GLU A 91 -18.81 -24.65 15.96
N LEU A 92 -19.49 -25.10 14.89
CA LEU A 92 -18.84 -25.34 13.60
C LEU A 92 -18.27 -24.05 13.00
N ASP A 93 -19.05 -22.98 12.98
CA ASP A 93 -18.61 -21.66 12.53
C ASP A 93 -17.40 -21.17 13.32
N TYR A 94 -17.38 -21.41 14.63
CA TYR A 94 -16.23 -21.09 15.49
C TYR A 94 -14.98 -21.91 15.12
N GLN A 95 -15.13 -23.21 14.89
CA GLN A 95 -14.02 -24.08 14.49
C GLN A 95 -13.47 -23.69 13.11
N ILE A 96 -14.35 -23.44 12.14
CA ILE A 96 -13.98 -22.97 10.79
C ILE A 96 -13.29 -21.60 10.88
N SER A 97 -13.84 -20.67 11.67
CA SER A 97 -13.26 -19.33 11.87
C SER A 97 -11.84 -19.42 12.43
N ARG A 98 -11.60 -20.27 13.43
CA ARG A 98 -10.24 -20.46 14.00
C ARG A 98 -9.25 -21.04 12.98
N GLN A 99 -9.70 -21.98 12.16
CA GLN A 99 -8.86 -22.56 11.13
C GLN A 99 -8.55 -21.53 10.03
N LEU A 100 -9.55 -20.73 9.65
CA LEU A 100 -9.40 -19.67 8.66
C LEU A 100 -8.48 -18.55 9.18
N ASP A 101 -8.62 -18.15 10.45
CA ASP A 101 -7.72 -17.19 11.11
C ASP A 101 -6.26 -17.68 11.04
N ALA A 102 -5.99 -18.96 11.30
CA ALA A 102 -4.64 -19.51 11.20
C ALA A 102 -4.05 -19.44 9.78
N VAL A 103 -4.88 -19.58 8.74
CA VAL A 103 -4.47 -19.44 7.34
C VAL A 103 -4.27 -17.96 6.97
N MET A 104 -5.24 -17.11 7.32
CA MET A 104 -5.27 -15.70 6.96
C MET A 104 -4.23 -14.87 7.71
N HIS A 105 -3.91 -15.24 8.95
CA HIS A 105 -2.88 -14.59 9.76
C HIS A 105 -1.49 -15.21 9.56
N HIS A 106 -1.34 -16.15 8.62
CA HIS A 106 -0.03 -16.69 8.28
C HIS A 106 0.81 -15.61 7.58
N PRO A 107 2.08 -15.36 7.99
CA PRO A 107 2.89 -14.26 7.47
C PRO A 107 3.05 -14.26 5.94
N GLU A 108 3.20 -15.44 5.33
CA GLU A 108 3.32 -15.55 3.87
C GLU A 108 2.01 -15.17 3.15
N PHE A 109 0.87 -15.56 3.71
CA PHE A 109 -0.43 -15.21 3.13
C PHE A 109 -0.70 -13.71 3.28
N GLN A 110 -0.45 -13.14 4.47
CA GLN A 110 -0.59 -11.71 4.71
C GLN A 110 0.34 -10.88 3.81
N LYS A 111 1.57 -11.32 3.55
CA LYS A 111 2.49 -10.65 2.63
C LYS A 111 1.93 -10.57 1.21
N VAL A 112 1.35 -11.65 0.70
CA VAL A 112 0.72 -11.67 -0.63
C VAL A 112 -0.59 -10.88 -0.62
N GLU A 113 -1.43 -11.06 0.40
CA GLU A 113 -2.71 -10.35 0.52
C GLU A 113 -2.50 -8.84 0.61
N SER A 114 -1.55 -8.37 1.42
CA SER A 114 -1.25 -6.94 1.60
C SER A 114 -0.74 -6.30 0.31
N LEU A 115 0.12 -6.98 -0.44
CA LEU A 115 0.62 -6.52 -1.74
C LEU A 115 -0.52 -6.33 -2.74
N TRP A 116 -1.33 -7.37 -2.94
CA TRP A 116 -2.42 -7.34 -3.92
C TRP A 116 -3.56 -6.42 -3.51
N ARG A 117 -3.87 -6.32 -2.22
CA ARG A 117 -4.88 -5.36 -1.74
C ARG A 117 -4.41 -3.92 -1.84
N GLY A 118 -3.15 -3.63 -1.55
CA GLY A 118 -2.57 -2.30 -1.76
C GLY A 118 -2.61 -1.91 -3.24
N LEU A 119 -2.23 -2.83 -4.14
CA LEU A 119 -2.35 -2.62 -5.58
C LEU A 119 -3.82 -2.42 -6.01
N LYS A 120 -4.74 -3.25 -5.49
CA LYS A 120 -6.17 -3.12 -5.77
C LYS A 120 -6.72 -1.75 -5.36
N GLN A 121 -6.32 -1.25 -4.19
CA GLN A 121 -6.69 0.09 -3.74
C GLN A 121 -6.17 1.19 -4.68
N LEU A 122 -4.94 1.07 -5.17
CA LEU A 122 -4.38 2.02 -6.15
C LEU A 122 -5.17 1.98 -7.47
N VAL A 123 -5.46 0.78 -7.98
CA VAL A 123 -6.22 0.59 -9.22
C VAL A 123 -7.65 1.14 -9.08
N ASP A 124 -8.33 0.85 -7.97
CA ASP A 124 -9.72 1.28 -7.74
C ASP A 124 -9.85 2.80 -7.53
N SER A 125 -8.78 3.44 -7.02
CA SER A 125 -8.75 4.90 -6.83
C SER A 125 -8.29 5.67 -8.06
N THR A 126 -7.87 5.00 -9.13
CA THR A 126 -7.33 5.60 -10.35
C THR A 126 -8.38 5.65 -11.46
N ASP A 127 -8.64 6.85 -12.01
CA ASP A 127 -9.45 6.99 -13.23
C ASP A 127 -8.57 6.87 -14.48
N TYR A 128 -8.53 5.66 -15.05
CA TYR A 128 -7.76 5.33 -16.25
C TYR A 128 -8.23 6.05 -17.53
N ARG A 129 -9.35 6.78 -17.50
CA ARG A 129 -9.80 7.58 -18.66
C ARG A 129 -8.99 8.87 -18.83
N GLN A 130 -8.26 9.29 -17.81
CA GLN A 130 -7.55 10.57 -17.73
C GLN A 130 -6.05 10.44 -18.03
N ASN A 131 -5.68 9.68 -19.06
CA ASN A 131 -4.28 9.48 -19.51
C ASN A 131 -3.32 8.95 -18.44
N VAL A 132 -3.80 8.07 -17.57
CA VAL A 132 -2.97 7.35 -16.59
C VAL A 132 -2.82 5.91 -17.03
N LYS A 133 -1.62 5.36 -16.94
CA LYS A 133 -1.34 3.93 -17.13
C LYS A 133 -0.62 3.38 -15.91
N THR A 134 -0.90 2.12 -15.59
CA THR A 134 -0.24 1.39 -14.51
C THR A 134 0.33 0.12 -15.10
N GLU A 135 1.63 -0.05 -15.00
CA GLU A 135 2.34 -1.25 -15.39
C GLU A 135 2.77 -2.01 -14.13
N ILE A 136 2.73 -3.34 -14.21
CA ILE A 136 3.04 -4.22 -13.09
C ILE A 136 4.26 -5.04 -13.47
N LEU A 137 5.33 -4.88 -12.71
CA LEU A 137 6.53 -5.68 -12.81
C LEU A 137 6.63 -6.55 -11.56
N ASP A 138 6.49 -7.87 -11.73
CA ASP A 138 6.65 -8.84 -10.65
C ASP A 138 8.12 -9.19 -10.48
N VAL A 139 8.72 -8.65 -9.43
CA VAL A 139 10.12 -8.87 -9.07
C VAL A 139 10.18 -8.96 -7.55
N SER A 140 10.95 -9.92 -7.03
CA SER A 140 11.24 -9.96 -5.59
C SER A 140 12.39 -9.00 -5.27
N LYS A 141 12.42 -8.49 -4.03
CA LYS A 141 13.49 -7.59 -3.58
C LYS A 141 14.88 -8.26 -3.68
N ASP A 142 14.95 -9.56 -3.42
CA ASP A 142 16.19 -10.33 -3.50
C ASP A 142 16.65 -10.53 -4.95
N ASP A 143 15.72 -10.79 -5.89
CA ASP A 143 16.04 -10.90 -7.31
C ASP A 143 16.50 -9.56 -7.88
N LEU A 144 15.87 -8.46 -7.48
CA LEU A 144 16.32 -7.12 -7.88
C LEU A 144 17.74 -6.82 -7.37
N ARG A 145 18.06 -7.25 -6.14
CA ARG A 145 19.42 -7.13 -5.60
C ARG A 145 20.40 -7.97 -6.42
N GLN A 146 20.05 -9.23 -6.70
CA GLN A 146 20.89 -10.14 -7.47
C GLN A 146 21.16 -9.59 -8.88
N ASP A 147 20.15 -9.05 -9.56
CA ASP A 147 20.29 -8.42 -10.88
C ASP A 147 21.34 -7.29 -10.88
N PHE A 148 21.34 -6.44 -9.84
CA PHE A 148 22.35 -5.39 -9.70
C PHE A 148 23.75 -5.91 -9.33
N GLU A 149 23.84 -7.04 -8.64
CA GLU A 149 25.13 -7.67 -8.31
C GLU A 149 25.74 -8.39 -9.52
N ASP A 150 24.89 -8.98 -10.37
CA ASP A 150 25.30 -9.68 -11.59
C ASP A 150 25.65 -8.69 -12.72
N ALA A 151 25.01 -7.52 -12.77
CA ALA A 151 25.27 -6.49 -13.76
C ALA A 151 26.64 -5.80 -13.53
N PRO A 152 27.58 -5.83 -14.50
CA PRO A 152 28.87 -5.17 -14.36
C PRO A 152 28.76 -3.63 -14.22
N GLU A 153 27.74 -3.06 -14.86
CA GLU A 153 27.42 -1.64 -14.84
C GLU A 153 25.92 -1.45 -14.68
N LEU A 154 25.54 -0.34 -14.05
CA LEU A 154 24.13 -0.01 -13.80
C LEU A 154 23.28 0.07 -15.07
N ILE A 155 23.86 0.49 -16.20
CA ILE A 155 23.16 0.57 -17.49
C ILE A 155 22.83 -0.80 -18.10
N GLN A 156 23.41 -1.87 -17.57
CA GLN A 156 23.20 -3.25 -18.02
C GLN A 156 22.23 -4.03 -17.12
N SER A 157 21.71 -3.41 -16.06
CA SER A 157 20.75 -4.06 -15.17
C SER A 157 19.37 -4.21 -15.81
N GLY A 158 18.62 -5.22 -15.37
CA GLY A 158 17.25 -5.46 -15.82
C GLY A 158 16.33 -4.27 -15.53
N LEU A 159 16.44 -3.64 -14.35
CA LEU A 159 15.63 -2.47 -14.03
C LEU A 159 15.92 -1.31 -15.00
N TYR A 160 17.18 -1.06 -15.33
CA TYR A 160 17.55 -0.02 -16.30
C TYR A 160 16.99 -0.34 -17.69
N TRP A 161 17.02 -1.61 -18.09
CA TRP A 161 16.44 -2.04 -19.36
C TRP A 161 14.94 -1.75 -19.43
N HIS A 162 14.17 -2.16 -18.42
CA HIS A 162 12.71 -1.96 -18.39
C HIS A 162 12.32 -0.49 -18.32
N THR A 163 13.06 0.33 -17.58
CA THR A 163 12.67 1.71 -17.29
C THR A 163 13.25 2.73 -18.26
N TYR A 164 14.53 2.59 -18.62
CA TYR A 164 15.23 3.54 -19.47
C TYR A 164 15.25 3.06 -20.92
N THR A 165 15.75 1.86 -21.19
CA THR A 165 15.99 1.39 -22.56
C THR A 165 14.69 1.13 -23.31
N ALA A 166 13.78 0.34 -22.73
CA ALA A 166 12.53 -0.05 -23.37
C ALA A 166 11.57 1.14 -23.58
N GLU A 167 11.58 2.12 -22.68
CA GLU A 167 10.63 3.24 -22.70
C GLU A 167 11.30 4.59 -23.01
N TYR A 168 12.08 5.14 -22.07
CA TYR A 168 12.61 6.51 -22.18
C TYR A 168 13.50 6.74 -23.41
N ASP A 169 14.37 5.78 -23.75
CA ASP A 169 15.31 5.90 -24.87
C ASP A 169 14.76 5.35 -26.20
N THR A 170 13.73 4.50 -26.15
CA THR A 170 13.11 3.95 -27.36
C THR A 170 12.21 4.98 -28.06
N PRO A 171 12.34 5.18 -29.38
CA PRO A 171 11.42 6.02 -30.15
C PRO A 171 9.98 5.50 -30.09
N GLY A 172 9.04 6.35 -29.66
CA GLY A 172 7.63 6.00 -29.48
C GLY A 172 7.30 5.32 -28.15
N GLY A 173 8.30 5.09 -27.29
CA GLY A 173 8.09 4.65 -25.91
C GLY A 173 7.45 5.73 -25.03
N GLU A 174 6.88 5.33 -23.91
CA GLU A 174 6.20 6.20 -22.96
C GLU A 174 7.00 6.28 -21.66
N PRO A 175 7.68 7.40 -21.37
CA PRO A 175 8.49 7.54 -20.17
C PRO A 175 7.70 7.25 -18.89
N ILE A 176 8.20 6.32 -18.09
CA ILE A 176 7.60 5.96 -16.80
C ILE A 176 7.78 7.15 -15.84
N GLY A 177 6.67 7.62 -15.26
CA GLY A 177 6.67 8.79 -14.38
C GLY A 177 7.25 8.53 -12.99
N SER A 178 7.02 7.35 -12.43
CA SER A 178 7.49 6.96 -11.09
C SER A 178 7.42 5.45 -10.93
N VAL A 179 8.33 4.88 -10.12
CA VAL A 179 8.24 3.48 -9.67
C VAL A 179 7.65 3.45 -8.26
N ILE A 180 6.62 2.64 -8.06
CA ILE A 180 6.02 2.40 -6.74
C ILE A 180 6.34 0.98 -6.34
N SER A 181 7.06 0.82 -5.23
CA SER A 181 7.38 -0.48 -4.66
C SER A 181 6.66 -0.68 -3.32
N ALA A 182 6.34 -1.92 -3.02
CA ALA A 182 5.89 -2.33 -1.68
C ALA A 182 7.05 -2.87 -0.83
N TYR A 183 8.29 -2.63 -1.25
CA TYR A 183 9.47 -3.08 -0.51
C TYR A 183 9.62 -2.28 0.77
N GLU A 184 9.88 -3.02 1.84
CA GLU A 184 10.31 -2.47 3.11
C GLU A 184 11.84 -2.50 3.17
N PHE A 185 12.46 -1.33 3.22
CA PHE A 185 13.91 -1.19 3.35
C PHE A 185 14.32 -1.10 4.83
N ASP A 186 15.46 -1.68 5.16
CA ASP A 186 16.11 -1.63 6.46
C ASP A 186 17.43 -0.83 6.40
N ALA A 187 18.10 -0.70 7.55
CA ALA A 187 19.38 0.01 7.66
C ALA A 187 20.60 -0.86 7.31
N SER A 188 20.38 -2.09 6.80
CA SER A 188 21.47 -2.99 6.46
C SER A 188 22.32 -2.43 5.31
N PRO A 189 23.60 -2.79 5.23
CA PRO A 189 24.45 -2.39 4.11
C PRO A 189 23.93 -2.86 2.75
N GLN A 190 23.21 -3.99 2.70
CA GLN A 190 22.65 -4.54 1.46
C GLN A 190 21.51 -3.67 0.94
N ASP A 191 20.58 -3.28 1.81
CA ASP A 191 19.46 -2.42 1.42
C ASP A 191 19.91 -1.01 1.05
N VAL A 192 20.88 -0.46 1.78
CA VAL A 192 21.44 0.86 1.42
C VAL A 192 22.18 0.80 0.08
N ALA A 193 22.85 -0.31 -0.23
CA ALA A 193 23.48 -0.51 -1.55
C ALA A 193 22.42 -0.64 -2.65
N LEU A 194 21.33 -1.40 -2.40
CA LEU A 194 20.21 -1.51 -3.32
C LEU A 194 19.56 -0.15 -3.59
N LEU A 195 19.28 0.66 -2.55
CA LEU A 195 18.76 2.02 -2.69
C LEU A 195 19.69 2.91 -3.52
N ARG A 196 21.01 2.77 -3.37
CA ARG A 196 21.98 3.50 -4.17
C ARG A 196 21.90 3.12 -5.65
N ASN A 197 21.81 1.83 -5.96
CA ASN A 197 21.68 1.36 -7.34
C ASN A 197 20.35 1.80 -7.96
N ILE A 198 19.23 1.65 -7.22
CA ILE A 198 17.91 2.15 -7.64
C ILE A 198 17.96 3.66 -7.88
N SER A 199 18.63 4.44 -7.01
CA SER A 199 18.74 5.89 -7.17
C SER A 199 19.47 6.28 -8.44
N GLY A 200 20.51 5.53 -8.83
CA GLY A 200 21.25 5.77 -10.08
C GLY A 200 20.38 5.53 -11.31
N VAL A 201 19.59 4.45 -11.32
CA VAL A 201 18.63 4.17 -12.42
C VAL A 201 17.53 5.24 -12.45
N SER A 202 16.99 5.58 -11.29
CA SER A 202 15.95 6.60 -11.11
C SER A 202 16.41 7.98 -11.59
N ALA A 203 17.66 8.34 -11.30
CA ALA A 203 18.26 9.60 -11.74
C ALA A 203 18.47 9.63 -13.26
N ALA A 204 18.91 8.51 -13.87
CA ALA A 204 19.11 8.41 -15.31
C ALA A 204 17.79 8.48 -16.11
N ALA A 205 16.73 7.84 -15.62
CA ALA A 205 15.42 7.83 -16.26
C ALA A 205 14.50 9.00 -15.85
N HIS A 206 14.95 9.88 -14.95
CA HIS A 206 14.14 10.93 -14.33
C HIS A 206 12.82 10.36 -13.78
N MET A 207 12.93 9.37 -12.91
CA MET A 207 11.79 8.59 -12.45
C MET A 207 11.91 8.34 -10.95
N PRO A 208 11.27 9.16 -10.11
CA PRO A 208 11.36 8.97 -8.66
C PRO A 208 10.84 7.59 -8.25
N PHE A 209 11.56 6.94 -7.35
CA PHE A 209 11.24 5.65 -6.79
C PHE A 209 10.68 5.82 -5.38
N ILE A 210 9.49 5.27 -5.14
CA ILE A 210 8.82 5.30 -3.84
C ILE A 210 8.87 3.89 -3.24
N GLY A 211 9.50 3.78 -2.08
CA GLY A 211 9.51 2.57 -1.25
C GLY A 211 9.00 2.86 0.15
N ALA A 212 9.01 1.86 1.02
CA ALA A 212 8.62 2.00 2.42
C ALA A 212 9.78 1.67 3.35
N VAL A 213 9.71 2.18 4.57
CA VAL A 213 10.55 1.74 5.70
C VAL A 213 9.65 1.31 6.83
N GLY A 214 10.03 0.23 7.51
CA GLY A 214 9.35 -0.20 8.73
C GLY A 214 10.31 -0.26 9.92
N PRO A 215 9.94 -0.98 10.98
CA PRO A 215 10.61 -0.88 12.27
C PRO A 215 12.06 -1.40 12.24
N ALA A 216 12.35 -2.38 11.38
CA ALA A 216 13.69 -2.94 11.20
C ALA A 216 14.70 -1.87 10.73
N PHE A 217 14.27 -0.89 9.95
CA PHE A 217 15.11 0.25 9.55
C PHE A 217 15.61 1.03 10.75
N PHE A 218 14.78 1.18 11.77
CA PHE A 218 15.12 1.87 13.00
C PHE A 218 15.75 0.95 14.04
N LEU A 219 16.11 -0.30 13.72
CA LEU A 219 16.60 -1.30 14.67
C LEU A 219 15.61 -1.57 15.82
N LYS A 220 14.31 -1.57 15.47
CA LYS A 220 13.17 -1.81 16.36
C LYS A 220 12.33 -2.98 15.86
N GLU A 221 11.56 -3.57 16.77
CA GLU A 221 10.63 -4.67 16.41
C GLU A 221 9.26 -4.15 15.99
N SER A 222 8.83 -2.99 16.50
CA SER A 222 7.52 -2.41 16.20
C SER A 222 7.58 -0.91 15.90
N MET A 223 6.60 -0.43 15.12
CA MET A 223 6.46 1.00 14.83
C MET A 223 6.07 1.83 16.06
N GLU A 224 5.46 1.21 17.07
CA GLU A 224 5.19 1.86 18.36
C GLU A 224 6.50 2.25 19.08
N GLU A 225 7.51 1.38 19.04
CA GLU A 225 8.84 1.68 19.58
C GLU A 225 9.57 2.76 18.79
N VAL A 226 9.36 2.82 17.48
CA VAL A 226 9.92 3.88 16.62
C VAL A 226 9.36 5.25 17.02
N ALA A 227 8.04 5.34 17.22
CA ALA A 227 7.42 6.59 17.69
C ALA A 227 7.85 6.97 19.12
N ALA A 228 8.25 5.99 19.93
CA ALA A 228 8.73 6.21 21.30
C ALA A 228 10.18 6.76 21.36
N ILE A 229 10.94 6.78 20.26
CA ILE A 229 12.30 7.33 20.23
C ILE A 229 12.25 8.84 20.51
N LYS A 230 12.78 9.28 21.65
CA LYS A 230 12.68 10.68 22.09
C LYS A 230 13.40 11.68 21.17
N ASP A 231 14.58 11.33 20.69
CA ASP A 231 15.41 12.18 19.84
C ASP A 231 15.87 11.37 18.63
N ILE A 232 15.17 11.54 17.51
CA ILE A 232 15.46 10.79 16.29
C ILE A 232 16.72 11.33 15.60
N GLY A 233 17.02 12.63 15.73
CA GLY A 233 18.24 13.21 15.16
C GLY A 233 19.50 12.54 15.70
N ASN A 234 19.63 12.52 17.04
CA ASN A 234 20.74 11.85 17.72
C ASN A 234 20.69 10.32 17.53
N TYR A 235 19.51 9.73 17.35
CA TYR A 235 19.38 8.30 17.07
C TYR A 235 20.08 7.90 15.77
N PHE A 236 19.94 8.72 14.74
CA PHE A 236 20.60 8.53 13.45
C PHE A 236 22.09 8.85 13.48
N ASP A 237 22.61 9.41 14.58
CA ASP A 237 24.04 9.67 14.73
C ASP A 237 24.90 8.45 15.09
N ARG A 238 24.25 7.32 15.35
CA ARG A 238 24.92 6.06 15.65
C ARG A 238 25.66 5.46 14.45
N ALA A 239 26.61 4.57 14.74
CA ALA A 239 27.52 4.00 13.75
C ALA A 239 26.81 3.11 12.71
N GLU A 240 25.71 2.49 13.11
CA GLU A 240 24.86 1.62 12.28
C GLU A 240 24.34 2.38 11.04
N TYR A 241 24.14 3.70 11.14
CA TYR A 241 23.62 4.53 10.05
C TYR A 241 24.70 5.22 9.20
N ILE A 242 25.99 4.88 9.35
CA ILE A 242 27.07 5.50 8.56
C ILE A 242 26.83 5.33 7.05
N LYS A 243 26.40 4.13 6.62
CA LYS A 243 26.09 3.85 5.21
C LYS A 243 24.88 4.65 4.74
N TRP A 244 23.83 4.71 5.56
CA TRP A 244 22.62 5.50 5.28
C TRP A 244 22.96 6.99 5.10
N LYS A 245 23.73 7.58 6.02
CA LYS A 245 24.18 8.98 5.89
C LYS A 245 24.97 9.22 4.61
N SER A 246 25.94 8.34 4.32
CA SER A 246 26.72 8.42 3.09
C SER A 246 25.85 8.32 1.83
N PHE A 247 24.76 7.55 1.86
CA PHE A 247 23.79 7.51 0.77
C PHE A 247 22.99 8.82 0.68
N ARG A 248 22.53 9.38 1.80
CA ARG A 248 21.79 10.66 1.79
C ARG A 248 22.60 11.85 1.29
N ASP A 249 23.92 11.78 1.41
CA ASP A 249 24.84 12.81 0.91
C ASP A 249 25.08 12.70 -0.62
N THR A 250 24.60 11.64 -1.29
CA THR A 250 24.71 11.52 -2.76
C THR A 250 23.67 12.38 -3.46
N ASP A 251 23.98 12.72 -4.72
CA ASP A 251 23.10 13.56 -5.53
C ASP A 251 21.84 12.82 -5.99
N ASP A 252 21.99 11.53 -6.31
CA ASP A 252 20.95 10.67 -6.85
C ASP A 252 19.88 10.31 -5.81
N ALA A 253 20.19 10.40 -4.51
CA ALA A 253 19.25 10.13 -3.42
C ALA A 253 17.99 11.01 -3.45
N ARG A 254 18.03 12.12 -4.21
CA ARG A 254 16.89 13.01 -4.44
C ARG A 254 15.70 12.34 -5.12
N TYR A 255 15.95 11.26 -5.86
CA TYR A 255 14.93 10.49 -6.56
C TYR A 255 14.28 9.40 -5.70
N ILE A 256 14.74 9.20 -4.46
CA ILE A 256 14.19 8.18 -3.57
C ILE A 256 13.25 8.81 -2.54
N GLY A 257 12.02 8.30 -2.48
CA GLY A 257 11.06 8.59 -1.41
C GLY A 257 10.79 7.35 -0.56
N LEU A 258 10.90 7.48 0.76
CA LEU A 258 10.66 6.38 1.70
C LEU A 258 9.49 6.71 2.61
N VAL A 259 8.37 6.02 2.45
CA VAL A 259 7.15 6.25 3.24
C VAL A 259 7.12 5.42 4.52
N MET A 260 6.42 5.94 5.54
CA MET A 260 6.17 5.25 6.81
C MET A 260 4.97 5.89 7.52
N PRO A 261 4.26 5.23 8.46
CA PRO A 261 4.18 3.78 8.69
C PRO A 261 3.25 3.08 7.68
N ARG A 262 2.97 1.79 7.87
CA ARG A 262 1.97 1.06 7.06
C ARG A 262 0.54 1.52 7.41
N VAL A 263 -0.41 1.24 6.51
CA VAL A 263 -1.84 1.58 6.65
C VAL A 263 -2.71 0.34 6.59
N LEU A 264 -3.87 0.40 7.26
CA LEU A 264 -4.81 -0.70 7.29
C LEU A 264 -5.41 -0.94 5.91
N GLY A 265 -5.19 -2.13 5.35
CA GLY A 265 -5.64 -2.48 3.99
C GLY A 265 -7.10 -2.95 3.91
N ARG A 266 -7.64 -3.49 5.00
CA ARG A 266 -9.05 -3.91 5.08
C ARG A 266 -9.59 -3.87 6.50
N LEU A 267 -10.91 -3.78 6.62
CA LEU A 267 -11.57 -4.10 7.88
C LEU A 267 -11.49 -5.61 8.16
N PRO A 268 -11.35 -6.01 9.44
CA PRO A 268 -11.53 -7.38 9.86
C PRO A 268 -12.93 -7.89 9.53
N TYR A 269 -13.05 -9.16 9.19
CA TYR A 269 -14.34 -9.78 8.92
C TYR A 269 -15.14 -9.99 10.20
N GLY A 270 -16.45 -9.73 10.10
CA GLY A 270 -17.35 -9.84 11.24
C GLY A 270 -18.76 -9.40 10.88
N PRO A 271 -19.77 -9.82 11.66
CA PRO A 271 -21.16 -9.48 11.42
C PRO A 271 -21.43 -7.97 11.52
N ASP A 272 -20.69 -7.28 12.39
CA ASP A 272 -20.81 -5.83 12.60
C ASP A 272 -19.99 -5.00 11.59
N THR A 273 -19.06 -5.64 10.87
CA THR A 273 -18.13 -4.98 9.94
C THR A 273 -18.39 -5.43 8.51
N VAL A 274 -17.71 -6.49 8.06
CA VAL A 274 -17.80 -7.06 6.72
C VAL A 274 -18.29 -8.50 6.86
N PRO A 275 -19.60 -8.76 6.69
CA PRO A 275 -20.16 -10.10 6.82
C PRO A 275 -19.83 -10.97 5.61
N VAL A 276 -19.60 -12.25 5.88
CA VAL A 276 -19.43 -13.29 4.85
C VAL A 276 -20.78 -13.97 4.60
N ARG A 277 -21.07 -14.34 3.35
CA ARG A 277 -22.37 -14.92 2.97
C ARG A 277 -22.53 -16.38 3.38
N SER A 278 -21.45 -17.16 3.34
CA SER A 278 -21.51 -18.62 3.47
C SER A 278 -21.63 -19.11 4.92
N PHE A 279 -20.94 -18.44 5.85
CA PHE A 279 -20.96 -18.78 7.28
C PHE A 279 -20.64 -17.53 8.12
N ASN A 280 -20.92 -17.59 9.43
CA ASN A 280 -20.67 -16.46 10.32
C ASN A 280 -19.18 -16.39 10.72
N TYR A 281 -18.37 -15.82 9.83
CA TYR A 281 -16.95 -15.61 10.09
C TYR A 281 -16.71 -14.40 11.00
N VAL A 282 -16.05 -14.63 12.14
CA VAL A 282 -15.61 -13.58 13.07
C VAL A 282 -14.10 -13.67 13.23
N GLU A 283 -13.39 -12.77 12.55
CA GLU A 283 -11.93 -12.73 12.55
C GLU A 283 -11.38 -12.25 13.90
N GLN A 284 -10.54 -13.07 14.54
CA GLN A 284 -10.02 -12.77 15.88
C GLN A 284 -8.79 -11.85 15.85
N VAL A 285 -9.04 -10.57 15.57
CA VAL A 285 -8.03 -9.49 15.64
C VAL A 285 -7.98 -8.77 16.99
N LYS A 286 -8.88 -9.12 17.92
CA LYS A 286 -9.00 -8.46 19.22
C LYS A 286 -7.85 -8.92 20.12
N GLY A 287 -6.87 -8.06 20.33
CA GLY A 287 -5.71 -8.33 21.18
C GLY A 287 -4.65 -7.22 21.13
N PRO A 288 -3.59 -7.33 21.94
CA PRO A 288 -2.43 -6.44 21.84
C PRO A 288 -1.63 -6.67 20.53
N ASP A 289 -1.82 -7.82 19.91
CA ASP A 289 -1.10 -8.24 18.71
C ASP A 289 -1.59 -7.49 17.47
N HIS A 290 -0.79 -6.52 17.04
CA HIS A 290 -1.09 -5.63 15.94
C HIS A 290 -0.96 -6.31 14.57
N GLU A 291 -0.14 -7.35 14.46
CA GLU A 291 0.22 -8.01 13.21
C GLU A 291 -0.93 -8.87 12.65
N LYS A 292 -1.96 -9.14 13.45
CA LYS A 292 -3.17 -9.82 12.96
C LYS A 292 -3.99 -8.98 11.98
N TYR A 293 -3.84 -7.66 12.05
CA TYR A 293 -4.45 -6.77 11.06
C TYR A 293 -3.67 -6.84 9.76
N LEU A 294 -4.37 -6.68 8.63
CA LEU A 294 -3.71 -6.61 7.34
C LEU A 294 -3.13 -5.22 7.08
N TRP A 295 -1.84 -5.06 7.35
CA TRP A 295 -1.09 -3.85 7.04
C TRP A 295 -0.63 -3.84 5.58
N THR A 296 -0.86 -2.72 4.92
CA THR A 296 -0.46 -2.47 3.53
C THR A 296 0.54 -1.33 3.48
N SER A 297 1.47 -1.39 2.53
CA SER A 297 2.45 -0.33 2.35
C SER A 297 1.75 1.00 2.04
N ALA A 298 2.14 2.05 2.76
CA ALA A 298 1.65 3.40 2.48
C ALA A 298 2.12 3.94 1.12
N SER A 299 3.02 3.23 0.41
CA SER A 299 3.51 3.65 -0.91
C SER A 299 2.39 3.65 -1.95
N PHE A 300 1.43 2.71 -1.84
CA PHE A 300 0.23 2.71 -2.67
C PHE A 300 -0.69 3.89 -2.38
N SER A 301 -0.84 4.26 -1.10
CA SER A 301 -1.61 5.44 -0.69
C SER A 301 -0.96 6.73 -1.19
N PHE A 302 0.37 6.82 -1.12
CA PHE A 302 1.13 7.94 -1.67
C PHE A 302 0.99 8.02 -3.19
N ALA A 303 1.09 6.89 -3.89
CA ALA A 303 0.88 6.79 -5.33
C ALA A 303 -0.54 7.23 -5.74
N SER A 304 -1.55 6.88 -4.93
CA SER A 304 -2.93 7.32 -5.17
C SER A 304 -3.06 8.85 -5.14
N ASN A 305 -2.33 9.52 -4.25
CA ASN A 305 -2.29 10.99 -4.21
C ASN A 305 -1.53 11.57 -5.41
N MET A 306 -0.44 10.93 -5.85
CA MET A 306 0.28 11.33 -7.07
C MET A 306 -0.62 11.27 -8.31
N VAL A 307 -1.34 10.16 -8.48
CA VAL A 307 -2.29 9.97 -9.59
C VAL A 307 -3.41 11.02 -9.53
N LYS A 308 -3.99 11.28 -8.35
CA LYS A 308 -5.01 12.32 -8.16
C LYS A 308 -4.48 13.72 -8.53
N SER A 309 -3.25 14.04 -8.12
CA SER A 309 -2.60 15.31 -8.49
C SER A 309 -2.43 15.43 -10.00
N PHE A 310 -1.98 14.35 -10.66
CA PHE A 310 -1.81 14.33 -12.11
C PHE A 310 -3.14 14.50 -12.85
N ILE A 311 -4.19 13.78 -12.43
CA ILE A 311 -5.52 13.87 -13.07
C ILE A 311 -6.11 15.27 -12.94
N ASN A 312 -6.01 15.88 -11.76
CA ASN A 312 -6.62 17.19 -11.51
C ASN A 312 -5.83 18.34 -12.16
N ASN A 313 -4.50 18.26 -12.16
CA ASN A 313 -3.63 19.41 -12.44
C ASN A 313 -2.74 19.20 -13.67
N GLY A 314 -2.61 17.97 -14.19
CA GLY A 314 -1.62 17.57 -15.19
C GLY A 314 -0.21 17.34 -14.63
N TRP A 315 0.01 17.58 -13.33
CA TRP A 315 1.31 17.52 -12.67
C TRP A 315 1.24 16.87 -11.28
N CYS A 316 2.30 16.18 -10.87
CA CYS A 316 2.43 15.53 -9.55
C CYS A 316 3.06 16.46 -8.49
N VAL A 317 2.55 17.69 -8.34
CA VAL A 317 3.08 18.68 -7.38
C VAL A 317 2.24 18.75 -6.10
N GLN A 318 0.93 18.55 -6.19
CA GLN A 318 0.00 18.61 -5.06
C GLN A 318 -0.20 17.24 -4.43
N ILE A 319 0.85 16.75 -3.77
CA ILE A 319 0.89 15.39 -3.18
C ILE A 319 1.10 15.42 -1.66
N ARG A 320 1.03 16.60 -1.04
CA ARG A 320 1.33 16.85 0.37
C ARG A 320 0.42 17.92 0.95
N GLY A 321 0.28 17.92 2.27
CA GLY A 321 -0.59 18.82 3.01
C GLY A 321 -2.07 18.42 2.96
N PRO A 322 -2.85 18.73 4.01
CA PRO A 322 -4.21 18.21 4.18
C PRO A 322 -5.21 18.73 3.15
N GLN A 323 -5.00 19.95 2.64
CA GLN A 323 -5.85 20.57 1.63
C GLN A 323 -5.21 20.58 0.23
N ALA A 324 -3.91 20.30 0.12
CA ALA A 324 -3.14 20.37 -1.11
C ALA A 324 -2.82 18.97 -1.70
N GLY A 325 -3.75 18.03 -1.54
CA GLY A 325 -3.70 16.70 -2.17
C GLY A 325 -2.92 15.62 -1.41
N GLY A 326 -2.38 15.92 -0.22
CA GLY A 326 -1.68 14.93 0.62
C GLY A 326 -2.58 14.05 1.50
N ALA A 327 -3.89 14.32 1.54
CA ALA A 327 -4.83 13.59 2.38
C ALA A 327 -5.26 12.24 1.76
N VAL A 328 -4.99 11.16 2.49
CA VAL A 328 -5.47 9.81 2.21
C VAL A 328 -6.81 9.62 2.92
N LYS A 329 -7.89 9.67 2.15
CA LYS A 329 -9.28 9.57 2.63
C LYS A 329 -9.77 8.12 2.63
N ASP A 330 -10.90 7.89 3.30
CA ASP A 330 -11.64 6.63 3.33
C ASP A 330 -10.81 5.46 3.88
N LEU A 331 -10.00 5.72 4.90
CA LEU A 331 -9.23 4.68 5.56
C LEU A 331 -10.14 3.77 6.39
N PRO A 332 -9.92 2.43 6.36
CA PRO A 332 -10.67 1.51 7.20
C PRO A 332 -10.54 1.83 8.70
N ILE A 333 -11.65 2.06 9.40
CA ILE A 333 -11.68 2.23 10.86
C ILE A 333 -12.38 1.05 11.51
N HIS A 334 -11.64 0.28 12.31
CA HIS A 334 -12.22 -0.80 13.10
C HIS A 334 -12.57 -0.31 14.52
N LEU A 335 -13.84 -0.44 14.89
CA LEU A 335 -14.31 -0.20 16.25
C LEU A 335 -14.34 -1.52 17.03
N TYR A 336 -13.73 -1.54 18.21
CA TYR A 336 -13.73 -2.73 19.05
C TYR A 336 -13.96 -2.35 20.52
N ASP A 337 -14.63 -3.23 21.25
CA ASP A 337 -14.91 -3.06 22.68
C ASP A 337 -13.95 -3.93 23.51
N LEU A 338 -13.28 -3.31 24.49
CA LEU A 338 -12.43 -3.96 25.50
C LEU A 338 -13.07 -3.94 26.90
N GLY A 339 -14.39 -3.78 27.00
CA GLY A 339 -15.12 -3.70 28.27
C GLY A 339 -15.07 -2.32 28.95
N THR A 340 -14.45 -1.33 28.30
CA THR A 340 -14.44 0.08 28.73
C THR A 340 -15.21 0.98 27.75
N GLY A 341 -15.93 0.37 26.79
CA GLY A 341 -16.61 1.03 25.70
C GLY A 341 -15.87 0.88 24.37
N ASN A 342 -16.51 1.36 23.31
CA ASN A 342 -15.98 1.28 21.94
C ASN A 342 -14.72 2.14 21.81
N GLN A 343 -13.61 1.48 21.51
CA GLN A 343 -12.34 2.11 21.14
C GLN A 343 -12.12 1.99 19.64
N VAL A 344 -11.46 2.99 19.09
CA VAL A 344 -11.11 3.06 17.66
C VAL A 344 -9.72 2.47 17.47
N LYS A 345 -9.57 1.45 16.61
CA LYS A 345 -8.27 1.09 16.09
C LYS A 345 -7.84 2.15 15.08
N ILE A 346 -6.66 2.72 15.30
CA ILE A 346 -6.08 3.69 14.37
C ILE A 346 -5.78 3.00 13.03
N PRO A 347 -6.03 3.67 11.88
CA PRO A 347 -5.82 3.11 10.55
C PRO A 347 -4.36 3.15 10.08
N SER A 348 -3.48 3.86 10.78
CA SER A 348 -2.03 3.76 10.65
C SER A 348 -1.49 2.91 11.79
N GLU A 349 -0.33 2.27 11.62
CA GLU A 349 0.24 1.42 12.69
C GLU A 349 0.48 2.20 13.98
N VAL A 350 0.95 3.43 13.82
CA VAL A 350 1.24 4.35 14.91
C VAL A 350 0.76 5.75 14.56
N MET A 351 0.44 6.54 15.58
CA MET A 351 0.12 7.96 15.42
C MET A 351 1.41 8.77 15.50
N ILE A 352 1.75 9.46 14.42
CA ILE A 352 2.90 10.39 14.36
C ILE A 352 2.37 11.82 14.51
N PRO A 353 2.67 12.52 15.62
CA PRO A 353 2.33 13.94 15.79
C PRO A 353 3.09 14.82 14.80
N GLU A 354 2.55 16.00 14.49
CA GLU A 354 3.11 16.95 13.51
C GLU A 354 4.57 17.35 13.81
N THR A 355 4.94 17.53 15.08
CA THR A 355 6.34 17.84 15.44
C THR A 355 7.29 16.70 15.08
N ARG A 356 6.85 15.45 15.25
CA ARG A 356 7.62 14.25 14.91
C ARG A 356 7.64 13.99 13.42
N GLU A 357 6.53 14.24 12.75
CA GLU A 357 6.42 14.21 11.29
C GLU A 357 7.56 15.05 10.68
N PHE A 358 7.73 16.29 11.15
CA PHE A 358 8.78 17.17 10.65
C PHE A 358 10.20 16.66 10.96
N GLU A 359 10.42 16.06 12.14
CA GLU A 359 11.71 15.43 12.49
C GLU A 359 12.04 14.29 11.53
N PHE A 360 11.12 13.36 11.28
CA PHE A 360 11.31 12.27 10.30
C PHE A 360 11.48 12.79 8.88
N ALA A 361 10.72 13.83 8.50
CA ALA A 361 10.83 14.47 7.20
C ALA A 361 12.22 15.07 6.97
N SER A 362 12.82 15.69 7.98
CA SER A 362 14.17 16.24 7.92
C SER A 362 15.26 15.16 7.74
N LEU A 363 14.93 13.93 8.13
CA LEU A 363 15.78 12.75 7.98
C LEU A 363 15.56 12.00 6.66
N GLY A 364 14.70 12.51 5.78
CA GLY A 364 14.49 11.98 4.43
C GLY A 364 13.43 10.88 4.35
N PHE A 365 12.47 10.88 5.28
CA PHE A 365 11.29 10.01 5.24
C PHE A 365 10.03 10.80 4.88
N ILE A 366 8.99 10.08 4.48
CA ILE A 366 7.66 10.60 4.14
C ILE A 366 6.66 10.01 5.13
N PRO A 367 6.55 10.61 6.33
CA PRO A 367 5.63 10.14 7.37
C PRO A 367 4.16 10.42 7.01
N LEU A 368 3.33 9.41 7.24
CA LEU A 368 1.88 9.50 7.19
C LEU A 368 1.33 9.74 8.59
N SER A 369 0.72 10.90 8.80
CA SER A 369 0.14 11.28 10.08
C SER A 369 -1.38 11.10 10.06
N TYR A 370 -1.88 10.25 10.95
CA TYR A 370 -3.32 10.04 11.14
C TYR A 370 -3.99 11.20 11.88
N TYR A 371 -5.11 11.70 11.33
CA TYR A 371 -5.92 12.70 12.01
C TYR A 371 -6.81 12.05 13.06
N LYS A 372 -6.50 12.31 14.33
CA LYS A 372 -7.25 11.76 15.47
C LYS A 372 -8.76 12.04 15.33
N ASN A 373 -9.57 10.99 15.49
CA ASN A 373 -11.03 11.02 15.41
C ASN A 373 -11.59 11.37 14.01
N ARG A 374 -10.81 11.14 12.94
CA ARG A 374 -11.27 11.28 11.56
C ARG A 374 -10.89 10.05 10.75
N ASP A 375 -11.50 9.88 9.59
CA ASP A 375 -11.32 8.76 8.66
C ASP A 375 -10.25 8.99 7.59
N TYR A 376 -9.33 9.93 7.85
CA TYR A 376 -8.25 10.23 6.92
C TYR A 376 -6.90 10.39 7.63
N ALA A 377 -5.84 10.16 6.87
CA ALA A 377 -4.47 10.47 7.24
C ALA A 377 -3.87 11.43 6.21
N CYS A 378 -2.74 12.06 6.51
CA CYS A 378 -2.12 13.03 5.63
C CYS A 378 -0.61 12.90 5.61
N PHE A 379 -0.04 12.99 4.41
CA PHE A 379 1.37 13.29 4.21
C PHE A 379 1.54 14.80 4.27
N PHE A 380 2.18 15.33 5.31
CA PHE A 380 2.37 16.79 5.43
C PHE A 380 3.59 17.25 4.64
N SER A 381 4.65 16.46 4.70
CA SER A 381 5.87 16.64 3.93
C SER A 381 6.07 15.50 2.93
N ALA A 382 6.84 15.77 1.88
CA ALA A 382 7.23 14.79 0.87
C ALA A 382 8.70 15.03 0.50
N ASN A 383 9.58 14.79 1.47
CA ASN A 383 11.02 14.92 1.28
C ASN A 383 11.60 13.64 0.70
N SER A 384 12.61 13.79 -0.16
CA SER A 384 13.42 12.67 -0.62
C SER A 384 14.41 12.22 0.47
N ALA A 385 15.07 11.09 0.25
CA ALA A 385 16.14 10.63 1.13
C ALA A 385 17.32 11.61 1.21
N GLN A 386 17.53 12.44 0.19
CA GLN A 386 18.67 13.36 0.12
C GLN A 386 18.72 14.31 1.32
N LYS A 387 19.91 14.48 1.87
CA LYS A 387 20.19 15.55 2.83
C LYS A 387 20.59 16.82 2.06
N PRO A 388 19.84 17.92 2.17
CA PRO A 388 20.22 19.17 1.51
C PRO A 388 21.60 19.65 1.98
N ALA A 389 22.51 19.87 1.04
CA ALA A 389 23.81 20.48 1.32
C ALA A 389 23.65 21.94 1.76
N LEU A 390 24.47 22.36 2.72
CA LEU A 390 24.60 23.75 3.14
C LEU A 390 25.74 24.39 2.34
N TYR A 391 25.47 25.56 1.78
CA TYR A 391 26.41 26.34 1.00
C TYR A 391 26.66 27.69 1.66
N ASP A 392 27.75 28.36 1.27
CA ASP A 392 28.11 29.67 1.83
C ASP A 392 27.07 30.76 1.52
N THR A 393 26.37 30.64 0.39
CA THR A 393 25.31 31.57 0.01
C THR A 393 23.93 31.04 0.41
N ALA A 394 23.09 31.94 0.90
CA ALA A 394 21.70 31.63 1.28
C ALA A 394 20.91 31.08 0.08
N ASP A 395 21.12 31.63 -1.12
CA ASP A 395 20.42 31.21 -2.34
C ASP A 395 20.79 29.80 -2.78
N ALA A 396 22.08 29.43 -2.73
CA ALA A 396 22.51 28.07 -3.05
C ALA A 396 21.95 27.06 -2.03
N THR A 397 21.92 27.43 -0.75
CA THR A 397 21.29 26.62 0.29
C THR A 397 19.78 26.48 0.08
N ALA A 398 19.09 27.54 -0.34
CA ALA A 398 17.67 27.49 -0.67
C ALA A 398 17.40 26.55 -1.86
N ASN A 399 18.20 26.65 -2.92
CA ASN A 399 18.10 25.78 -4.10
C ASN A 399 18.35 24.30 -3.75
N SER A 400 19.35 24.04 -2.91
CA SER A 400 19.64 22.70 -2.38
C SER A 400 18.44 22.11 -1.64
N ARG A 401 17.75 22.90 -0.80
CA ARG A 401 16.56 22.46 -0.08
C ARG A 401 15.37 22.17 -0.99
N ILE A 402 15.21 22.93 -2.07
CA ILE A 402 14.16 22.70 -3.08
C ILE A 402 14.42 21.37 -3.80
N ASN A 403 15.66 21.11 -4.18
CA ASN A 403 16.05 19.89 -4.89
C ASN A 403 15.92 18.60 -4.06
N ALA A 404 15.85 18.70 -2.73
CA ALA A 404 15.62 17.55 -1.88
C ALA A 404 14.13 17.19 -1.68
N ARG A 405 13.20 17.96 -2.27
CA ARG A 405 11.75 17.75 -2.11
C ARG A 405 11.15 17.09 -3.35
N LEU A 406 10.43 15.99 -3.14
CA LEU A 406 9.89 15.19 -4.22
C LEU A 406 8.89 15.92 -5.14
N PRO A 407 7.98 16.79 -4.66
CA PRO A 407 7.07 17.52 -5.56
C PRO A 407 7.78 18.26 -6.68
N TYR A 408 8.94 18.87 -6.38
CA TYR A 408 9.73 19.60 -7.37
C TYR A 408 10.58 18.66 -8.23
N ILE A 409 11.01 17.52 -7.69
CA ILE A 409 11.67 16.48 -8.49
C ILE A 409 10.70 15.83 -9.47
N PHE A 410 9.44 15.56 -9.10
CA PHE A 410 8.41 15.10 -10.02
C PHE A 410 8.16 16.09 -11.15
N LEU A 411 8.07 17.38 -10.81
CA LEU A 411 7.94 18.45 -11.80
C LEU A 411 9.11 18.47 -12.78
N LEU A 412 10.34 18.50 -12.26
CA LEU A 412 11.56 18.51 -13.09
C LEU A 412 11.66 17.24 -13.95
N SER A 413 11.33 16.09 -13.38
CA SER A 413 11.34 14.80 -14.08
C SER A 413 10.40 14.81 -15.28
N ARG A 414 9.17 15.31 -15.08
CA ARG A 414 8.19 15.40 -16.16
C ARG A 414 8.60 16.39 -17.24
N ILE A 415 9.21 17.52 -16.85
CA ILE A 415 9.79 18.47 -17.80
C ILE A 415 10.92 17.82 -18.60
N ALA A 416 11.78 17.02 -17.96
CA ALA A 416 12.84 16.28 -18.65
C ALA A 416 12.28 15.27 -19.67
N HIS A 417 11.20 14.56 -19.33
CA HIS A 417 10.48 13.67 -20.26
C HIS A 417 9.98 14.42 -21.50
N TYR A 418 9.34 15.58 -21.31
CA TYR A 418 8.89 16.40 -22.44
C TYR A 418 10.05 16.93 -23.27
N LEU A 419 11.11 17.44 -22.63
CA LEU A 419 12.29 17.94 -23.34
C LEU A 419 12.99 16.85 -24.15
N LYS A 420 13.08 15.61 -23.65
CA LYS A 420 13.64 14.48 -24.41
C LYS A 420 12.82 14.17 -25.65
N LEU A 421 11.47 14.20 -25.56
CA LEU A 421 10.58 14.00 -26.69
C LEU A 421 10.73 15.12 -27.73
N VAL A 422 10.67 16.38 -27.29
CA VAL A 422 10.85 17.57 -28.16
C VAL A 422 12.23 17.58 -28.82
N GLN A 423 13.28 17.19 -28.07
CA GLN A 423 14.63 17.07 -28.62
C GLN A 423 14.67 16.01 -29.73
N ARG A 424 14.08 14.83 -29.50
CA ARG A 424 14.07 13.71 -30.45
C ARG A 424 13.35 14.08 -31.75
N GLU A 425 12.21 14.75 -31.67
CA GLU A 425 11.46 15.22 -32.86
C GLU A 425 12.21 16.28 -33.67
N ASN A 426 13.09 17.05 -33.02
CA ASN A 426 13.87 18.09 -33.69
C ASN A 426 15.14 17.58 -34.38
N ILE A 427 15.56 16.33 -34.14
CA ILE A 427 16.74 15.74 -34.79
C ILE A 427 16.52 15.66 -36.31
N GLY A 428 17.46 16.20 -37.09
CA GLY A 428 17.41 16.22 -38.55
C GLY A 428 16.73 17.46 -39.14
N THR A 429 16.19 18.35 -38.31
CA THR A 429 15.67 19.65 -38.77
C THR A 429 16.80 20.66 -39.00
N THR A 430 16.61 21.61 -39.93
CA THR A 430 17.58 22.68 -40.23
C THR A 430 17.41 23.88 -39.30
N LYS A 431 17.35 23.65 -37.99
CA LYS A 431 17.18 24.72 -36.98
C LYS A 431 18.53 25.20 -36.47
N ASP A 432 18.70 26.52 -36.34
CA ASP A 432 19.87 27.12 -35.71
C ASP A 432 19.69 27.21 -34.18
N ARG A 433 20.79 27.48 -33.47
CA ARG A 433 20.81 27.65 -32.00
C ARG A 433 19.73 28.62 -31.51
N ARG A 434 19.56 29.75 -32.22
CA ARG A 434 18.64 30.83 -31.85
C ARG A 434 17.19 30.39 -31.98
N LEU A 435 16.85 29.67 -33.05
CA LEU A 435 15.51 29.15 -33.27
C LEU A 435 15.15 28.08 -32.25
N LEU A 436 16.09 27.16 -31.94
CA LEU A 436 15.91 26.17 -30.87
C LEU A 436 15.69 26.85 -29.51
N GLU A 437 16.49 27.86 -29.18
CA GLU A 437 16.32 28.62 -27.94
C GLU A 437 14.94 29.33 -27.88
N LEU A 438 14.50 29.93 -28.99
CA LEU A 438 13.19 30.58 -29.07
C LEU A 438 12.04 29.58 -28.89
N GLU A 439 12.09 28.43 -29.55
CA GLU A 439 11.08 27.39 -29.50
C GLU A 439 10.95 26.79 -28.09
N LEU A 440 12.07 26.42 -27.47
CA LEU A 440 12.09 25.89 -26.12
C LEU A 440 11.60 26.92 -25.09
N ASN A 441 12.00 28.19 -25.22
CA ASN A 441 11.47 29.25 -24.35
C ASN A 441 9.99 29.55 -24.60
N THR A 442 9.47 29.32 -25.81
CA THR A 442 8.04 29.48 -26.12
C THR A 442 7.24 28.33 -25.49
N TRP A 443 7.74 27.10 -25.59
CA TRP A 443 7.14 25.93 -24.95
C TRP A 443 7.12 26.08 -23.43
N VAL A 444 8.28 26.38 -22.80
CA VAL A 444 8.39 26.55 -21.35
C VAL A 444 7.51 27.69 -20.83
N ARG A 445 7.34 28.78 -21.59
CA ARG A 445 6.43 29.88 -21.20
C ARG A 445 4.98 29.43 -21.07
N GLY A 446 4.55 28.40 -21.81
CA GLY A 446 3.23 27.80 -21.64
C GLY A 446 3.02 27.14 -20.27
N LEU A 447 4.08 26.93 -19.49
CA LEU A 447 4.04 26.36 -18.14
C LEU A 447 4.16 27.42 -17.04
N VAL A 448 4.38 28.69 -17.41
CA VAL A 448 4.68 29.79 -16.48
C VAL A 448 3.44 30.65 -16.26
N THR A 449 3.14 31.00 -15.02
CA THR A 449 2.15 32.04 -14.70
C THR A 449 2.81 33.39 -14.50
N GLU A 450 2.56 34.35 -15.39
CA GLU A 450 3.07 35.74 -15.25
C GLU A 450 2.30 36.57 -14.21
N MET A 451 1.15 36.09 -13.75
CA MET A 451 0.34 36.76 -12.72
C MET A 451 1.03 36.73 -11.35
N THR A 452 1.02 37.86 -10.64
CA THR A 452 1.61 37.96 -9.30
C THR A 452 0.84 37.19 -8.23
N ASP A 453 -0.46 36.99 -8.42
CA ASP A 453 -1.34 36.24 -7.52
C ASP A 453 -2.35 35.42 -8.34
N PRO A 454 -1.90 34.32 -8.98
CA PRO A 454 -2.79 33.43 -9.72
C PRO A 454 -3.65 32.64 -8.74
N GLY A 455 -4.92 32.37 -9.10
CA GLY A 455 -5.76 31.48 -8.30
C GLY A 455 -5.18 30.05 -8.23
N ASP A 456 -5.56 29.29 -7.20
CA ASP A 456 -5.00 27.97 -6.88
C ASP A 456 -5.02 26.99 -8.06
N GLU A 457 -6.09 26.98 -8.85
CA GLU A 457 -6.25 26.11 -10.02
C GLU A 457 -5.27 26.47 -11.15
N LEU A 458 -5.00 27.76 -11.33
CA LEU A 458 -4.03 28.23 -12.32
C LEU A 458 -2.60 27.92 -11.89
N GLN A 459 -2.28 28.07 -10.60
CA GLN A 459 -0.99 27.66 -10.03
C GLN A 459 -0.75 26.16 -10.15
N ALA A 460 -1.81 25.35 -10.03
CA ALA A 460 -1.70 23.90 -10.11
C ALA A 460 -1.45 23.42 -11.55
N SER A 461 -2.14 24.02 -12.53
CA SER A 461 -1.99 23.68 -13.95
C SER A 461 -0.70 24.24 -14.57
N HIS A 462 -0.22 25.39 -14.09
CA HIS A 462 1.00 26.07 -14.53
C HIS A 462 1.99 26.13 -13.35
N PRO A 463 2.79 25.07 -13.16
CA PRO A 463 3.54 24.86 -11.93
C PRO A 463 4.76 25.78 -11.76
N LEU A 464 5.11 26.56 -12.80
CA LEU A 464 6.28 27.43 -12.79
C LEU A 464 5.89 28.90 -12.62
N ARG A 465 6.68 29.61 -11.81
CA ARG A 465 6.60 31.06 -11.63
C ARG A 465 7.47 31.80 -12.65
N ASP A 466 8.64 31.24 -12.95
CA ASP A 466 9.55 31.78 -13.95
C ASP A 466 10.37 30.64 -14.52
N ALA A 467 10.74 30.72 -15.79
CA ALA A 467 11.63 29.75 -16.40
C ALA A 467 12.31 30.30 -17.65
N LYS A 468 13.54 29.85 -17.86
CA LYS A 468 14.40 30.28 -18.96
C LYS A 468 15.22 29.11 -19.48
N VAL A 469 15.24 28.97 -20.80
CA VAL A 469 16.10 28.01 -21.49
C VAL A 469 17.24 28.76 -22.16
N VAL A 470 18.48 28.29 -21.98
CA VAL A 470 19.67 28.79 -22.67
C VAL A 470 20.24 27.65 -23.51
N VAL A 471 20.49 27.91 -24.79
CA VAL A 471 21.07 26.95 -25.72
C VAL A 471 22.45 27.43 -26.14
N GLU A 472 23.47 26.59 -25.89
CA GLU A 472 24.88 26.83 -26.20
C GLU A 472 25.34 25.86 -27.29
N ASP A 473 26.17 26.33 -28.23
CA ASP A 473 26.81 25.46 -29.22
C ASP A 473 27.94 24.65 -28.55
N ILE A 474 28.13 23.41 -28.98
CA ILE A 474 29.31 22.62 -28.62
C ILE A 474 30.34 22.80 -29.74
N GLU A 475 31.36 23.64 -29.51
CA GLU A 475 32.35 24.05 -30.53
C GLU A 475 33.02 22.86 -31.22
N ASP A 476 33.31 21.79 -30.46
CA ASP A 476 34.00 20.59 -30.96
C ASP A 476 33.07 19.63 -31.73
N ASN A 477 31.75 19.87 -31.75
CA ASN A 477 30.79 18.98 -32.39
C ASN A 477 29.62 19.75 -33.04
N PRO A 478 29.82 20.28 -34.27
CA PRO A 478 28.80 21.05 -34.98
C PRO A 478 27.47 20.29 -35.12
N GLY A 479 26.38 20.97 -34.79
CA GLY A 479 25.03 20.38 -34.76
C GLY A 479 24.61 19.79 -33.41
N PHE A 480 25.53 19.73 -32.43
CA PHE A 480 25.19 19.43 -31.04
C PHE A 480 25.08 20.71 -30.23
N PHE A 481 24.00 20.77 -29.44
CA PHE A 481 23.69 21.91 -28.59
C PHE A 481 23.60 21.45 -27.13
N ARG A 482 24.09 22.28 -26.21
CA ARG A 482 23.89 22.13 -24.78
C ARG A 482 22.72 23.00 -24.34
N VAL A 483 21.68 22.37 -23.81
CA VAL A 483 20.48 23.05 -23.30
C VAL A 483 20.56 23.14 -21.77
N LYS A 484 20.43 24.35 -21.23
CA LYS A 484 20.31 24.60 -19.78
C LYS A 484 18.93 25.19 -19.51
N LEU A 485 18.13 24.48 -18.71
CA LEU A 485 16.85 24.96 -18.22
C LEU A 485 17.01 25.49 -16.79
N TYR A 486 16.56 26.71 -16.56
CA TYR A 486 16.36 27.29 -15.25
C TYR A 486 14.85 27.40 -15.02
N ALA A 487 14.35 26.84 -13.93
CA ALA A 487 12.93 26.83 -13.61
C ALA A 487 12.74 27.16 -12.13
N VAL A 488 11.83 28.10 -11.85
CA VAL A 488 11.44 28.52 -10.51
C VAL A 488 10.01 28.05 -10.28
N PRO A 489 9.77 27.05 -9.41
CA PRO A 489 8.42 26.58 -9.12
C PRO A 489 7.67 27.56 -8.22
N HIS A 490 6.34 27.40 -8.15
CA HIS A 490 5.55 28.01 -7.08
C HIS A 490 5.88 27.36 -5.75
N PHE A 491 6.13 28.18 -4.72
CA PHE A 491 6.49 27.68 -3.40
C PHE A 491 5.25 27.31 -2.59
N GLN A 492 5.22 26.06 -2.12
CA GLN A 492 4.24 25.60 -1.14
C GLN A 492 4.67 25.99 0.28
N VAL A 493 3.69 26.21 1.15
CA VAL A 493 3.93 26.51 2.57
C VAL A 493 4.47 25.26 3.28
N GLU A 494 5.63 25.40 3.92
CA GLU A 494 6.32 24.33 4.64
C GLU A 494 6.09 24.39 6.15
N GLY A 495 5.94 25.60 6.68
CA GLY A 495 5.82 25.86 8.10
C GLY A 495 5.80 27.36 8.34
N MET A 496 5.29 27.77 9.50
CA MET A 496 5.18 29.16 9.89
C MET A 496 5.73 29.33 11.31
N ASP A 497 6.73 30.19 11.48
CA ASP A 497 7.17 30.60 12.80
C ASP A 497 6.27 31.75 13.30
N VAL A 498 5.39 31.45 14.24
CA VAL A 498 4.41 32.40 14.76
C VAL A 498 4.85 32.89 16.14
N ASN A 499 5.44 34.08 16.16
CA ASN A 499 5.81 34.77 17.40
C ASN A 499 4.65 35.65 17.88
N LEU A 500 4.02 35.26 19.00
CA LEU A 500 2.94 36.03 19.62
C LEU A 500 3.53 37.01 20.64
N SER A 501 3.28 38.30 20.44
CA SER A 501 3.66 39.36 21.39
C SER A 501 2.45 40.22 21.73
N LEU A 502 2.13 40.33 23.02
CA LEU A 502 1.08 41.23 23.49
C LEU A 502 1.66 42.64 23.64
N VAL A 503 1.15 43.60 22.88
CA VAL A 503 1.64 44.98 22.88
C VAL A 503 0.52 45.94 23.29
N SER A 504 0.84 46.93 24.12
CA SER A 504 -0.12 47.96 24.57
C SER A 504 -0.46 48.97 23.46
N GLN A 505 0.44 49.13 22.49
CA GLN A 505 0.22 49.87 21.25
C GLN A 505 0.88 49.12 20.10
N MET A 506 0.25 49.11 18.93
CA MET A 506 0.81 48.46 17.75
C MET A 506 2.19 49.06 17.42
N PRO A 507 3.22 48.24 17.16
CA PRO A 507 4.52 48.74 16.76
C PRO A 507 4.36 49.57 15.48
N LYS A 508 4.93 50.78 15.47
CA LYS A 508 4.95 51.62 14.27
C LYS A 508 5.77 50.91 13.20
N ALA A 509 5.21 50.73 12.01
CA ALA A 509 5.94 50.24 10.85
C ALA A 509 7.18 51.12 10.63
N LYS A 510 8.35 50.50 10.48
CA LYS A 510 9.60 51.19 10.15
C LYS A 510 9.64 51.56 8.67
#